data_AF-A0A836TB12-F1
#
_entry.id   AF-A0A836TB12-F1
#
_cell.length_a   1.000
_cell.length_b   1.000
_cell.length_c   1.000
_cell.angle_alpha   90.00
_cell.angle_beta   90.00
_cell.angle_gamma   90.00
#
_symmetry.space_group_name_H-M   'P 1'
#
loop_
_entity.id
_entity.type
_entity.pdbx_description
1 polymer ?
#
loop_
_entity_poly.entity_id
_entity_poly.type
_entity_poly.pdbx_seq_one_letter_code
_entity_poly.pdbx_strand_id
1 'polypeptide(L)'
;MSQLGITINGRNFQIACDDGEEEHLTYLSEYVNKHVTDLAESIGNIGDTRLLLMAALVIADELADSLSRSESLESEIDALKNSGNGDGPSSAGILEAAAIRLEGIAARFETS
;
A
#
# COMPACT_ATOMS: atom_id res chain seq x y z
N MET A 1 6.60 -29.84 -10.71
CA MET A 1 6.71 -28.90 -11.84
C MET A 1 5.54 -29.14 -12.77
N SER A 2 4.47 -28.41 -12.52
CA SER A 2 3.31 -28.33 -13.41
C SER A 2 3.56 -27.23 -14.46
N GLN A 3 2.78 -27.26 -15.54
CA GLN A 3 2.77 -26.20 -16.55
C GLN A 3 1.37 -25.61 -16.59
N LEU A 4 1.30 -24.28 -16.59
CA LEU A 4 0.07 -23.53 -16.76
C LEU A 4 0.04 -22.94 -18.17
N GLY A 5 -1.02 -23.28 -18.91
CA GLY A 5 -1.32 -22.65 -20.19
C GLY A 5 -2.07 -21.35 -19.97
N ILE A 6 -1.51 -20.23 -20.42
CA ILE A 6 -2.15 -18.91 -20.37
C ILE A 6 -2.32 -18.35 -21.78
N THR A 7 -3.23 -17.40 -21.93
CA THR A 7 -3.49 -16.74 -23.21
C THR A 7 -3.33 -15.23 -23.08
N ILE A 8 -2.44 -14.63 -23.89
CA ILE A 8 -2.24 -13.18 -23.96
C ILE A 8 -2.41 -12.72 -25.41
N ASN A 9 -3.33 -11.78 -25.66
CA ASN A 9 -3.67 -11.26 -26.98
C ASN A 9 -3.98 -12.37 -28.01
N GLY A 10 -4.74 -13.39 -27.58
CA GLY A 10 -5.06 -14.56 -28.40
C GLY A 10 -3.91 -15.54 -28.67
N ARG A 11 -2.75 -15.34 -28.05
CA ARG A 11 -1.60 -16.25 -28.13
C ARG A 11 -1.45 -17.09 -26.87
N ASN A 12 -1.22 -18.38 -27.05
CA ASN A 12 -1.00 -19.30 -25.94
C ASN A 12 0.48 -19.32 -25.52
N PHE A 13 0.72 -19.26 -24.22
CA PHE A 13 2.02 -19.41 -23.58
C PHE A 13 1.95 -20.51 -22.53
N GLN A 14 3.08 -21.18 -22.30
CA GLN A 14 3.23 -22.19 -21.24
C GLN A 14 4.20 -21.64 -20.21
N ILE A 15 3.73 -21.52 -18.97
CA ILE A 15 4.52 -21.03 -17.83
C ILE A 15 4.73 -22.20 -16.87
N ALA A 16 5.98 -22.37 -16.43
CA ALA A 16 6.29 -23.31 -15.36
C ALA A 16 5.75 -22.74 -14.04
N CYS A 17 5.03 -23.55 -13.29
CA CYS A 17 4.48 -23.17 -11.99
C CYS A 17 4.75 -24.25 -10.95
N ASP A 18 4.85 -23.81 -9.70
CA ASP A 18 4.88 -24.70 -8.55
C ASP A 18 3.46 -24.97 -8.03
N ASP A 19 3.31 -26.08 -7.30
CA ASP A 19 2.01 -26.52 -6.81
C ASP A 19 1.37 -25.44 -5.91
N GLY A 20 0.20 -24.93 -6.31
CA GLY A 20 -0.53 -23.89 -5.57
C GLY A 20 -0.32 -22.46 -6.08
N GLU A 21 0.54 -22.23 -7.07
CA GLU A 21 0.69 -20.91 -7.71
C GLU A 21 -0.26 -20.69 -8.89
N GLU A 22 -1.01 -21.70 -9.33
CA GLU A 22 -1.77 -21.65 -10.58
C GLU A 22 -2.80 -20.52 -10.61
N GLU A 23 -3.51 -20.30 -9.50
CA GLU A 23 -4.52 -19.23 -9.39
C GLU A 23 -3.87 -17.84 -9.48
N HIS A 24 -2.74 -17.64 -8.78
CA HIS A 24 -2.03 -16.38 -8.79
C HIS A 24 -1.46 -16.06 -10.17
N LEU A 25 -0.84 -17.04 -10.83
CA LEU A 25 -0.33 -16.87 -12.20
C LEU A 25 -1.44 -16.65 -13.21
N THR A 26 -2.61 -17.29 -13.04
CA THR A 26 -3.80 -17.02 -13.86
C THR A 26 -4.21 -15.56 -13.71
N TYR A 27 -4.36 -15.06 -12.48
CA TYR A 27 -4.68 -13.66 -12.21
C TYR A 27 -3.67 -12.69 -12.84
N LEU A 28 -2.36 -12.93 -12.65
CA LEU A 28 -1.32 -12.10 -13.26
C LEU A 28 -1.38 -12.13 -14.79
N SER A 29 -1.67 -13.28 -15.39
CA SER A 29 -1.79 -13.40 -16.84
C SER A 29 -2.98 -12.63 -17.40
N GLU A 30 -4.11 -12.63 -16.71
CA GLU A 30 -5.29 -11.84 -17.07
C GLU A 30 -5.01 -10.34 -16.97
N TYR A 31 -4.28 -9.93 -15.92
CA TYR A 31 -3.85 -8.55 -15.74
C TYR A 31 -2.97 -8.07 -16.90
N VAL A 32 -1.95 -8.86 -17.26
CA VAL A 32 -1.09 -8.57 -18.42
C VAL A 32 -1.90 -8.56 -19.72
N ASN A 33 -2.78 -9.55 -19.92
CA ASN A 33 -3.61 -9.64 -21.12
C ASN A 33 -4.52 -8.43 -21.30
N LYS A 34 -5.09 -7.91 -20.22
CA LYS A 34 -5.90 -6.69 -20.23
C LYS A 34 -5.09 -5.52 -20.78
N HIS A 35 -3.92 -5.25 -20.22
CA HIS A 35 -3.04 -4.16 -20.67
C HIS A 35 -2.63 -4.30 -22.13
N VAL A 36 -2.28 -5.51 -22.57
CA VAL A 36 -1.92 -5.77 -23.96
C VAL A 36 -3.10 -5.53 -24.90
N THR A 37 -4.30 -5.98 -24.52
CA THR A 37 -5.52 -5.82 -25.34
C THR A 37 -5.93 -4.35 -25.42
N ASP A 38 -5.92 -3.62 -24.29
CA ASP A 38 -6.23 -2.20 -24.23
C ASP A 38 -5.26 -1.38 -25.13
N LEU A 39 -3.96 -1.72 -25.11
CA LEU A 39 -2.96 -1.11 -26.00
C LEU A 39 -3.18 -1.46 -27.47
N ALA A 40 -3.54 -2.71 -27.77
CA ALA A 40 -3.84 -3.14 -29.14
C ALA A 40 -5.08 -2.42 -29.70
N GLU A 41 -6.09 -2.16 -28.88
CA GLU A 41 -7.28 -1.39 -29.26
C GLU A 41 -6.96 0.10 -29.45
N SER A 42 -6.11 0.67 -28.59
CA SER A 42 -5.77 2.10 -28.62
C SER A 42 -4.81 2.49 -29.75
N ILE A 43 -3.74 1.70 -29.93
CA ILE A 43 -2.59 2.05 -30.79
C ILE A 43 -2.60 1.21 -32.08
N GLY A 44 -3.38 0.12 -32.10
CA GLY A 44 -3.42 -0.85 -33.17
C GLY A 44 -2.37 -1.95 -33.01
N ASN A 45 -2.46 -2.96 -33.88
CA ASN A 45 -1.55 -4.11 -33.87
C ASN A 45 -0.18 -3.76 -34.46
N ILE A 46 0.68 -3.15 -33.63
CA ILE A 46 2.09 -2.83 -33.97
C ILE A 46 3.05 -4.02 -33.78
N GLY A 47 2.51 -5.20 -33.44
CA GLY A 47 3.22 -6.46 -33.21
C GLY A 47 3.34 -6.81 -31.72
N ASP A 48 3.18 -8.11 -31.42
CA ASP A 48 3.06 -8.62 -30.05
C ASP A 48 4.24 -8.25 -29.15
N THR A 49 5.47 -8.29 -29.66
CA THR A 49 6.66 -7.93 -28.88
C THR A 49 6.64 -6.47 -28.44
N ARG A 50 6.17 -5.56 -29.30
CA ARG A 50 6.06 -4.13 -28.97
C ARG A 50 4.91 -3.88 -28.00
N LEU A 51 3.77 -4.54 -28.21
CA LEU A 51 2.63 -4.45 -27.30
C LEU A 51 2.98 -4.98 -25.90
N LEU A 52 3.65 -6.13 -25.80
CA LEU A 52 4.12 -6.69 -24.53
C LEU A 52 5.13 -5.78 -23.83
N LEU A 53 6.07 -5.17 -24.57
CA LEU A 53 7.02 -4.20 -24.02
C LEU A 53 6.28 -2.99 -23.44
N MET A 54 5.32 -2.44 -24.17
CA MET A 54 4.54 -1.29 -23.72
C MET A 54 3.68 -1.64 -22.50
N ALA A 55 3.01 -2.81 -22.51
CA ALA A 55 2.24 -3.30 -21.37
C ALA A 55 3.14 -3.47 -20.14
N ALA A 56 4.34 -4.04 -20.29
CA ALA A 56 5.29 -4.20 -19.20
C ALA A 56 5.73 -2.85 -18.61
N LEU A 57 5.93 -1.82 -19.45
CA LEU A 57 6.27 -0.47 -18.98
C LEU A 57 5.11 0.18 -18.22
N VAL A 58 3.88 0.04 -18.71
CA VAL A 58 2.68 0.55 -18.02
C VAL A 58 2.52 -0.11 -16.65
N ILE A 59 2.62 -1.43 -16.58
CA ILE A 59 2.51 -2.18 -15.32
C ILE A 59 3.61 -1.79 -14.34
N ALA A 60 4.84 -1.57 -14.84
CA ALA A 60 5.95 -1.13 -14.00
C ALA A 60 5.72 0.28 -13.41
N ASP A 61 5.12 1.18 -14.19
CA ASP A 61 4.74 2.53 -13.74
C ASP A 61 3.66 2.46 -12.64
N GLU A 62 2.60 1.66 -12.85
CA GLU A 62 1.55 1.42 -11.84
C GLU A 62 2.10 0.84 -10.53
N LEU A 63 3.07 -0.08 -10.63
CA LEU A 63 3.74 -0.67 -9.48
C LEU A 63 4.58 0.39 -8.73
N ALA A 64 5.32 1.23 -9.45
CA ALA A 64 6.13 2.29 -8.85
C ALA A 64 5.26 3.30 -8.10
N ASP A 65 4.12 3.70 -8.69
CA ASP A 65 3.14 4.57 -8.06
C ASP A 65 2.53 3.95 -6.81
N SER A 66 2.18 2.66 -6.87
CA SER A 66 1.60 1.92 -5.75
C SER A 66 2.59 1.78 -4.58
N LEU A 67 3.86 1.51 -4.87
CA LEU A 67 4.93 1.43 -3.87
C LEU A 67 5.16 2.79 -3.20
N SER A 68 5.26 3.86 -3.98
CA SER A 68 5.39 5.24 -3.48
C SER A 68 4.22 5.63 -2.55
N ARG A 69 2.99 5.24 -2.92
CA ARG A 69 1.81 5.44 -2.08
C ARG A 69 1.86 4.61 -0.79
N SER A 70 2.36 3.38 -0.86
CA SER A 70 2.54 2.53 0.34
C SER A 70 3.52 3.18 1.30
N GLU A 71 4.67 3.64 0.80
CA GLU A 71 5.69 4.34 1.61
C GLU A 71 5.13 5.61 2.26
N SER A 72 4.33 6.41 1.54
CA SER A 72 3.72 7.61 2.11
C SER A 72 2.73 7.27 3.22
N LEU A 73 1.90 6.24 3.02
CA LEU A 73 0.92 5.79 4.02
C LEU A 73 1.62 5.20 5.26
N GLU A 74 2.69 4.43 5.08
CA GLU A 74 3.51 3.93 6.18
C GLU A 74 4.11 5.08 7.00
N SER A 75 4.65 6.10 6.34
CA SER A 75 5.16 7.31 7.01
C SER A 75 4.07 8.07 7.77
N GLU A 76 2.85 8.18 7.23
CA GLU A 76 1.72 8.81 7.93
C GLU A 76 1.30 8.01 9.16
N ILE A 77 1.24 6.69 9.06
CA ILE A 77 0.94 5.79 10.18
C ILE A 77 2.00 5.95 11.29
N ASP A 78 3.28 6.02 10.94
CA ASP A 78 4.35 6.20 11.92
C ASP A 78 4.33 7.58 12.56
N ALA A 79 4.03 8.63 11.79
CA ALA A 79 3.84 9.97 12.34
C ALA A 79 2.65 10.03 13.32
N LEU A 80 1.55 9.36 13.02
CA LEU A 80 0.38 9.25 13.89
C LEU A 80 0.69 8.45 15.16
N LYS A 81 1.38 7.31 15.06
CA LYS A 81 1.82 6.52 16.22
C LYS A 81 2.76 7.30 17.13
N ASN A 82 3.72 8.03 16.56
CA ASN A 82 4.66 8.84 17.32
C ASN A 82 3.97 10.06 17.95
N SER A 83 2.96 10.64 17.30
CA SER A 83 2.13 11.70 17.89
C SER A 83 1.22 11.18 19.01
N GLY A 84 0.78 9.92 18.93
CA GLY A 84 0.04 9.25 20.02
C GLY A 84 0.90 8.84 21.21
N ASN A 85 2.22 8.67 21.01
CA ASN A 85 3.20 8.39 22.05
C ASN A 85 3.95 9.63 22.55
N GLY A 86 3.73 10.80 21.94
CA GLY A 86 4.34 12.06 22.35
C GLY A 86 3.58 12.68 23.51
N ASP A 87 4.19 12.65 24.71
CA ASP A 87 4.13 13.63 25.80
C ASP A 87 3.06 14.75 25.72
N GLY A 88 1.78 14.40 25.63
CA GLY A 88 0.78 15.14 26.39
C GLY A 88 1.12 14.97 27.86
N PRO A 89 0.89 15.98 28.74
CA PRO A 89 1.30 15.87 30.14
C PRO A 89 0.85 14.52 30.64
N SER A 90 1.82 13.67 31.03
CA SER A 90 1.55 12.30 31.46
C SER A 90 0.39 12.40 32.45
N SER A 91 -0.50 11.42 32.52
CA SER A 91 -1.58 11.43 33.52
C SER A 91 -1.07 11.86 34.91
N ALA A 92 0.18 11.52 35.25
CA ALA A 92 0.95 12.05 36.37
C ALA A 92 1.11 13.59 36.42
N GLY A 93 1.53 14.26 35.34
CA GLY A 93 1.68 15.72 35.28
C GLY A 93 0.35 16.49 35.35
N ILE A 94 -0.75 15.93 34.80
CA ILE A 94 -2.09 16.51 34.96
C ILE A 94 -2.56 16.39 36.42
N LEU A 95 -2.31 15.24 37.05
CA LEU A 95 -2.62 15.00 38.47
C LEU A 95 -1.80 15.91 39.38
N GLU A 96 -0.50 16.10 39.11
CA GLU A 96 0.39 17.00 39.86
C GLU A 96 -0.11 18.45 39.78
N ALA A 97 -0.42 18.94 38.57
CA ALA A 97 -0.95 20.30 38.39
C ALA A 97 -2.31 20.50 39.08
N ALA A 98 -3.15 19.46 39.15
CA ALA A 98 -4.40 19.49 39.88
C ALA A 98 -4.19 19.48 41.41
N ALA A 99 -3.22 18.72 41.91
CA ALA A 99 -2.85 18.68 43.33
C ALA A 99 -2.38 20.05 43.83
N ILE A 100 -1.49 20.71 43.09
CA ILE A 100 -0.98 22.06 43.41
C ILE A 100 -2.14 23.08 43.49
N ARG A 101 -3.12 22.99 42.59
CA ARG A 101 -4.30 23.88 42.62
C ARG A 101 -5.21 23.62 43.82
N LEU A 102 -5.40 22.36 44.19
CA LEU A 102 -6.20 21.99 45.36
C LEU A 102 -5.55 22.48 46.65
N GLU A 103 -4.23 22.33 46.78
CA GLU A 103 -3.47 22.87 47.93
C GLU A 103 -3.57 24.39 48.01
N GLY A 104 -3.48 25.10 46.89
CA GLY A 104 -3.65 26.55 46.85
C GLY A 104 -5.05 27.03 47.26
N ILE A 105 -6.10 26.24 46.98
CA ILE A 105 -7.47 26.53 47.41
C ILE A 105 -7.63 26.20 48.91
N ALA A 106 -7.07 25.09 49.37
CA ALA A 106 -7.11 24.71 50.79
C ALA A 106 -6.42 25.75 51.68
N ALA A 107 -5.23 26.23 51.29
CA ALA A 107 -4.51 27.28 52.02
C ALA A 107 -5.30 28.60 52.12
N ARG A 108 -6.15 28.91 51.12
CA ARG A 108 -7.05 30.07 51.16
C ARG A 108 -8.21 29.90 52.14
N PHE A 109 -8.65 28.67 52.40
CA PHE A 109 -9.69 28.39 53.39
C PHE A 109 -9.16 28.34 54.83
N GLU A 110 -7.89 27.97 55.04
CA GLU A 110 -7.29 27.93 56.39
C GLU A 110 -6.90 29.32 56.93
N THR A 111 -6.82 30.33 56.07
CA THR A 111 -6.48 31.72 56.45
C THR A 111 -7.72 32.58 56.72
N SER A 112 -8.94 32.03 56.60
CA SER A 112 -10.21 32.71 56.86
C SER A 112 -10.96 32.10 58.04
#